data_AF-A0A3M0ZGS7-F1
#
_entry.id   AF-A0A3M0ZGS7-F1
#
_cell.length_a   1.000
_cell.length_b   1.000
_cell.length_c   1.000
_cell.angle_alpha   90.00
_cell.angle_beta   90.00
_cell.angle_gamma   90.00
#
_symmetry.space_group_name_H-M   'P 1'
#
loop_
_entity.id
_entity.type
_entity.pdbx_description
1 polymer ?
#
loop_
_entity_poly.entity_id
_entity_poly.type
_entity_poly.pdbx_seq_one_letter_code
_entity_poly.pdbx_strand_id
1 'polypeptide(L)'
;MEEISAIARKRLEERLSKAPKFDRKACLRELVYNRYRLDINKLFPDGKYAFDKLKSESEVRAILQKRIQQILDREYPMQMKEKLKRQAQQEIPCYHLGDKVTITIAYPGQAVMRKSGVLQEVTPQNIVISDQRFALNDIQEPPAWAFDVKAATRKRENFLYYHYEKPRMLLKKKLEKTLTEKVFLEFGWVKEKGRLISLQEAYSKYILPELEKKEKAYYEKLREQLEIQIAEEMRREGLLQE
;
A
#
# COMPACT_ATOMS: atom_id res chain seq x y z
N MET A 1 46.27 35.82 -16.57
CA MET A 1 44.86 35.78 -17.03
C MET A 1 44.30 34.36 -17.05
N GLU A 2 44.99 33.37 -17.62
CA GLU A 2 44.50 31.98 -17.64
C GLU A 2 44.38 31.34 -16.24
N GLU A 3 45.35 31.58 -15.35
CA GLU A 3 45.30 31.06 -13.96
C GLU A 3 44.13 31.63 -13.15
N ILE A 4 43.85 32.93 -13.28
CA ILE A 4 42.73 33.62 -12.63
C ILE A 4 41.39 33.05 -13.13
N SER A 5 41.28 32.81 -14.44
CA SER A 5 40.11 32.17 -15.05
C SER A 5 39.91 30.72 -14.57
N ALA A 6 41.00 29.97 -14.40
CA ALA A 6 40.96 28.62 -13.85
C ALA A 6 40.49 28.60 -12.38
N ILE A 7 40.93 29.56 -11.57
CA ILE A 7 40.47 29.72 -10.17
C ILE A 7 38.97 30.02 -10.13
N ALA A 8 38.48 30.95 -10.96
CA ALA A 8 37.06 31.30 -11.02
C ALA A 8 36.19 30.09 -11.42
N ARG A 9 36.62 29.33 -12.44
CA ARG A 9 35.92 28.11 -12.89
C ARG A 9 35.86 27.04 -11.80
N LYS A 10 36.98 26.78 -11.13
CA LYS A 10 37.04 25.79 -10.04
C LYS A 10 36.12 26.16 -8.88
N ARG A 11 36.09 27.44 -8.48
CA ARG A 11 35.18 27.95 -7.44
C ARG A 11 33.71 27.84 -7.87
N LEU A 12 33.40 28.13 -9.13
CA LEU A 12 32.06 28.03 -9.67
C LEU A 12 31.57 26.58 -9.68
N GLU A 13 32.38 25.64 -10.16
CA GLU A 13 32.07 24.21 -10.16
C GLU A 13 31.84 23.69 -8.73
N GLU A 14 32.71 24.06 -7.79
CA GLU A 14 32.57 23.66 -6.39
C GLU A 14 31.28 24.20 -5.76
N ARG A 15 30.93 25.47 -6.02
CA ARG A 15 29.69 26.08 -5.49
C ARG A 15 28.44 25.50 -6.14
N LEU A 16 28.45 25.29 -7.46
CA LEU A 16 27.34 24.64 -8.16
C LEU A 16 27.09 23.22 -7.63
N SER A 17 28.13 22.47 -7.28
CA SER A 17 28.01 21.13 -6.71
C SER A 17 27.30 21.11 -5.34
N LYS A 18 27.43 22.19 -4.56
CA LYS A 18 26.87 22.34 -3.21
C LYS A 18 25.56 23.14 -3.19
N ALA A 19 25.17 23.75 -4.31
CA ALA A 19 23.99 24.61 -4.39
C ALA A 19 22.67 23.80 -4.32
N PRO A 20 21.56 24.43 -3.87
CA PRO A 20 20.25 23.80 -3.89
C PRO A 20 19.87 23.38 -5.32
N LYS A 21 19.42 22.14 -5.47
CA LYS A 21 18.95 21.61 -6.76
C LYS A 21 17.55 22.10 -7.07
N PHE A 22 17.24 22.22 -8.36
CA PHE A 22 15.89 22.52 -8.81
C PHE A 22 14.90 21.45 -8.34
N ASP A 23 13.86 21.84 -7.59
CA ASP A 23 12.79 20.92 -7.21
C ASP A 23 11.84 20.69 -8.40
N ARG A 24 12.27 19.79 -9.29
CA ARG A 24 11.53 19.42 -10.49
C ARG A 24 10.14 18.86 -10.16
N LYS A 25 9.97 18.21 -9.01
CA LYS A 25 8.68 17.63 -8.59
C LYS A 25 7.71 18.71 -8.12
N ALA A 26 8.15 19.72 -7.38
CA ALA A 26 7.31 20.85 -7.02
C ALA A 26 6.88 21.66 -8.24
N CYS A 27 7.82 21.99 -9.14
CA CYS A 27 7.52 22.74 -10.36
C CYS A 27 6.53 21.99 -11.27
N LEU A 28 6.73 20.68 -11.48
CA LEU A 28 5.79 19.85 -12.24
C LEU A 28 4.36 19.93 -11.67
N ARG A 29 4.23 19.87 -10.34
CA ARG A 29 2.92 19.96 -9.66
C ARG A 29 2.25 21.30 -9.92
N GLU A 30 3.00 22.38 -9.80
CA GLU A 30 2.52 23.74 -10.05
C GLU A 30 2.06 23.91 -11.51
N LEU A 31 2.84 23.45 -12.48
CA LEU A 31 2.53 23.56 -13.92
C LEU A 31 1.24 22.81 -14.28
N VAL A 32 1.09 21.57 -13.80
CA VAL A 32 -0.11 20.77 -14.05
C VAL A 32 -1.34 21.40 -13.39
N TYR A 33 -1.21 21.90 -12.15
CA TYR A 33 -2.31 22.59 -11.47
C TYR A 33 -2.71 23.88 -12.19
N ASN A 34 -1.76 24.71 -12.56
CA ASN A 34 -2.05 25.99 -13.22
C ASN A 34 -2.74 25.79 -14.57
N ARG A 35 -2.32 24.78 -15.34
CA ARG A 35 -2.87 24.52 -16.67
C ARG A 35 -4.22 23.80 -16.65
N TYR A 36 -4.32 22.73 -15.87
CA TYR A 36 -5.48 21.83 -15.90
C TYR A 36 -6.37 21.91 -14.67
N ARG A 37 -6.00 22.72 -13.67
CA ARG A 37 -6.65 22.76 -12.34
C ARG A 37 -6.67 21.40 -11.65
N LEU A 38 -5.68 20.56 -11.98
CA LEU A 38 -5.47 19.25 -11.38
C LEU A 38 -4.45 19.39 -10.25
N ASP A 39 -4.91 19.26 -9.01
CA ASP A 39 -4.01 19.21 -7.86
C ASP A 39 -3.46 17.79 -7.73
N ILE A 40 -2.21 17.59 -8.11
CA ILE A 40 -1.54 16.28 -8.04
C ILE A 40 -1.48 15.74 -6.60
N ASN A 41 -1.44 16.61 -5.58
CA ASN A 41 -1.43 16.19 -4.18
C ASN A 41 -2.84 15.84 -3.68
N LYS A 42 -3.90 16.38 -4.28
CA LYS A 42 -5.32 16.06 -3.98
C LYS A 42 -5.97 15.12 -4.98
N LEU A 43 -5.28 14.76 -6.06
CA LEU A 43 -5.68 13.66 -6.93
C LEU A 43 -5.74 12.35 -6.12
N PHE A 44 -5.00 12.26 -5.00
CA PHE A 44 -4.95 11.12 -4.09
C PHE A 44 -4.73 11.60 -2.63
N PRO A 45 -5.76 12.07 -1.90
CA PRO A 45 -6.45 11.17 -0.98
C PRO A 45 -7.93 11.52 -0.74
N ASP A 46 -8.74 10.49 -0.47
CA ASP A 46 -10.13 10.57 0.01
C ASP A 46 -11.08 11.40 -0.86
N GLY A 47 -11.72 10.69 -1.80
CA GLY A 47 -12.58 11.27 -2.83
C GLY A 47 -13.52 12.38 -2.34
N LYS A 48 -13.39 13.54 -2.97
CA LYS A 48 -14.44 14.52 -3.30
C LYS A 48 -13.71 15.71 -3.95
N TYR A 49 -14.16 16.10 -5.14
CA TYR A 49 -13.68 17.23 -5.97
C TYR A 49 -12.37 16.94 -6.75
N ALA A 50 -12.28 17.07 -8.08
CA ALA A 50 -13.21 17.58 -9.09
C ALA A 50 -13.05 16.70 -10.35
N PHE A 51 -13.90 15.68 -10.48
CA PHE A 51 -13.83 14.71 -11.57
C PHE A 51 -14.99 14.81 -12.59
N ASP A 52 -15.91 15.77 -12.42
CA ASP A 52 -17.11 15.95 -13.26
C ASP A 52 -16.84 16.39 -14.72
N LYS A 53 -15.61 16.28 -15.22
CA LYS A 53 -15.24 16.65 -16.59
C LYS A 53 -14.47 15.57 -17.36
N LEU A 54 -14.44 14.32 -16.90
CA LEU A 54 -13.82 13.21 -17.65
C LEU A 54 -14.81 12.06 -17.89
N LYS A 55 -15.19 11.85 -19.15
CA LYS A 55 -15.86 10.61 -19.61
C LYS A 55 -15.04 9.34 -19.30
N SER A 56 -13.73 9.48 -19.04
CA SER A 56 -12.78 8.39 -18.80
C SER A 56 -12.56 8.04 -17.32
N GLU A 57 -13.21 8.70 -16.35
CA GLU A 57 -12.97 8.39 -14.93
C GLU A 57 -13.38 6.96 -14.58
N SER A 58 -14.56 6.53 -15.02
CA SER A 58 -15.05 5.17 -14.83
C SER A 58 -14.15 4.14 -15.51
N GLU A 59 -13.61 4.47 -16.70
CA GLU A 59 -12.72 3.60 -17.46
C GLU A 59 -11.36 3.43 -16.78
N VAL A 60 -10.75 4.52 -16.32
CA VAL A 60 -9.47 4.51 -15.59
C VAL A 60 -9.63 3.77 -14.25
N ARG A 61 -10.73 4.01 -13.52
CA ARG A 61 -11.05 3.25 -12.31
C ARG A 61 -11.25 1.76 -12.59
N ALA A 62 -11.91 1.40 -13.69
CA ALA A 62 -12.10 0.00 -14.08
C ALA A 62 -10.76 -0.67 -14.44
N ILE A 63 -9.87 0.02 -15.15
CA ILE A 63 -8.52 -0.48 -15.46
C ILE A 63 -7.71 -0.69 -14.18
N LEU A 64 -7.75 0.28 -13.26
CA LEU A 64 -7.10 0.18 -11.96
C LEU A 64 -7.63 -1.04 -11.18
N GLN A 65 -8.95 -1.18 -11.05
CA GLN A 65 -9.58 -2.30 -10.36
C GLN A 65 -9.21 -3.63 -11.01
N LYS A 66 -9.20 -3.71 -12.35
CA LYS A 66 -8.81 -4.91 -13.08
C LYS A 66 -7.35 -5.30 -12.79
N ARG A 67 -6.41 -4.34 -12.82
CA ARG A 67 -4.99 -4.59 -12.50
C ARG A 67 -4.80 -5.03 -11.06
N ILE A 68 -5.46 -4.36 -10.12
CA ILE A 68 -5.43 -4.74 -8.70
C ILE A 68 -5.95 -6.17 -8.55
N GLN A 69 -7.11 -6.48 -9.14
CA GLN A 69 -7.72 -7.79 -9.05
C GLN A 69 -6.81 -8.89 -9.63
N GLN A 70 -6.19 -8.66 -10.78
CA GLN A 70 -5.22 -9.58 -11.38
C GLN A 70 -4.04 -9.89 -10.45
N ILE A 71 -3.49 -8.87 -9.78
CA ILE A 71 -2.40 -9.06 -8.83
C ILE A 71 -2.90 -9.81 -7.59
N LEU A 72 -4.06 -9.42 -7.05
CA LEU A 72 -4.64 -10.09 -5.88
C LEU A 72 -4.94 -11.57 -6.17
N ASP A 73 -5.42 -11.91 -7.36
CA ASP A 73 -5.74 -13.30 -7.73
C ASP A 73 -4.49 -14.13 -8.00
N ARG A 74 -3.36 -13.50 -8.34
CA ARG A 74 -2.06 -14.16 -8.43
C ARG A 74 -1.45 -14.41 -7.05
N GLU A 75 -1.44 -13.40 -6.18
CA GLU A 75 -0.79 -13.47 -4.86
C GLU A 75 -1.65 -14.21 -3.81
N TYR A 76 -2.97 -14.07 -3.90
CA TYR A 76 -3.96 -14.67 -3.01
C TYR A 76 -5.04 -15.40 -3.82
N PRO A 77 -4.71 -16.48 -4.55
CA PRO A 77 -5.67 -17.22 -5.36
C PRO A 77 -6.77 -17.89 -4.52
N MET A 78 -7.93 -18.19 -5.13
CA MET A 78 -9.04 -18.87 -4.44
C MET A 78 -8.64 -20.25 -3.91
N GLN A 79 -7.75 -20.96 -4.60
CA GLN A 79 -7.22 -22.25 -4.17
C GLN A 79 -6.49 -22.14 -2.82
N MET A 80 -5.83 -21.02 -2.54
CA MET A 80 -5.20 -20.76 -1.25
C MET A 80 -6.24 -20.62 -0.14
N LYS A 81 -7.35 -19.90 -0.41
CA LYS A 81 -8.47 -19.77 0.53
C LYS A 81 -9.08 -21.12 0.86
N GLU A 82 -9.28 -21.96 -0.14
CA GLU A 82 -9.80 -23.33 0.06
C GLU A 82 -8.85 -24.20 0.87
N LYS A 83 -7.54 -24.14 0.59
CA LYS A 83 -6.53 -24.85 1.38
C LYS A 83 -6.53 -24.41 2.84
N LEU A 84 -6.58 -23.10 3.10
CA LEU A 84 -6.67 -22.56 4.46
C LEU A 84 -7.99 -22.92 5.15
N LYS A 85 -9.09 -23.04 4.41
CA LYS A 85 -10.37 -23.49 4.96
C LYS A 85 -10.29 -24.95 5.41
N ARG A 86 -9.66 -25.82 4.62
CA ARG A 86 -9.42 -27.23 5.00
C ARG A 86 -8.48 -27.33 6.20
N GLN A 87 -7.41 -26.54 6.21
CA GLN A 87 -6.49 -26.46 7.34
C GLN A 87 -7.21 -26.02 8.62
N ALA A 88 -8.03 -24.96 8.55
CA ALA A 88 -8.83 -24.51 9.68
C ALA A 88 -9.81 -25.59 10.17
N GLN A 89 -10.41 -26.38 9.28
CA GLN A 89 -11.29 -27.48 9.68
C GLN A 89 -10.53 -28.60 10.41
N GLN A 90 -9.27 -28.85 10.05
CA GLN A 90 -8.42 -29.86 10.67
C GLN A 90 -7.86 -29.39 12.03
N GLU A 91 -7.33 -28.17 12.09
CA GLU A 91 -6.72 -27.60 13.30
C GLU A 91 -7.76 -27.14 14.34
N ILE A 92 -8.96 -26.79 13.88
CA ILE A 92 -10.05 -26.28 14.72
C ILE A 92 -11.23 -27.25 14.57
N PRO A 93 -11.20 -28.41 15.26
CA PRO A 93 -12.26 -29.40 15.19
C PRO A 93 -13.58 -28.84 15.76
N CYS A 94 -14.69 -29.40 15.30
CA CYS A 94 -16.03 -29.08 15.77
C CYS A 94 -16.80 -30.40 15.84
N TYR A 95 -17.06 -30.87 17.06
CA TYR A 95 -17.73 -32.13 17.30
C TYR A 95 -19.24 -31.92 17.36
N HIS A 96 -19.97 -32.80 16.69
CA HIS A 96 -21.42 -32.85 16.64
C HIS A 96 -21.93 -34.07 17.39
N LEU A 97 -23.22 -34.05 17.75
CA LEU A 97 -23.88 -35.21 18.34
C LEU A 97 -23.76 -36.41 17.39
N GLY A 98 -23.40 -37.57 17.92
CA GLY A 98 -23.11 -38.79 17.17
C GLY A 98 -21.63 -38.97 16.80
N ASP A 99 -20.79 -37.95 16.94
CA ASP A 99 -19.36 -38.06 16.64
C ASP A 99 -18.63 -38.95 17.66
N LYS A 100 -17.66 -39.73 17.18
CA LYS A 100 -16.68 -40.41 18.05
C LYS A 100 -15.65 -39.39 18.50
N VAL A 101 -15.56 -39.18 19.81
CA VAL A 101 -14.65 -38.21 20.42
C VAL A 101 -13.75 -38.90 21.43
N THR A 102 -12.52 -38.40 21.54
CA THR A 102 -11.60 -38.75 22.62
C THR A 102 -11.32 -37.49 23.42
N ILE A 103 -11.64 -37.52 24.71
CA ILE A 103 -11.40 -36.44 25.64
C ILE A 103 -10.29 -36.82 26.63
N THR A 104 -9.52 -35.83 27.04
CA THR A 104 -8.53 -35.89 28.10
C THR A 104 -9.03 -35.04 29.26
N ILE A 105 -9.12 -35.65 30.44
CA ILE A 105 -9.65 -35.05 31.66
C ILE A 105 -8.54 -35.01 32.70
N ALA A 106 -8.41 -33.88 33.39
CA ALA A 106 -7.47 -33.74 34.50
C ALA A 106 -8.19 -33.15 35.72
N TYR A 107 -8.33 -33.95 36.77
CA TYR A 107 -8.84 -33.48 38.06
C TYR A 107 -7.67 -33.09 38.97
N PRO A 108 -7.83 -32.05 39.81
CA PRO A 108 -6.82 -31.70 40.81
C PRO A 108 -6.45 -32.90 41.70
N GLY A 109 -5.17 -33.27 41.72
CA GLY A 109 -4.67 -34.39 42.52
C GLY A 109 -4.94 -35.80 41.97
N GLN A 110 -5.46 -35.94 40.75
CA GLN A 110 -5.68 -37.24 40.10
C GLN A 110 -4.84 -37.40 38.83
N ALA A 111 -4.64 -38.66 38.42
CA ALA A 111 -3.99 -38.98 37.15
C ALA A 111 -4.85 -38.51 35.96
N VAL A 112 -4.20 -38.05 34.90
CA VAL A 112 -4.85 -37.66 33.65
C VAL A 112 -5.55 -38.87 33.05
N MET A 113 -6.86 -38.73 32.79
CA MET A 113 -7.69 -39.80 32.24
C MET A 113 -8.04 -39.50 30.79
N ARG A 114 -7.93 -40.49 29.91
CA ARG A 114 -8.43 -40.43 28.53
C ARG A 114 -9.69 -41.25 28.39
N LYS A 115 -10.75 -40.65 27.86
CA LYS A 115 -12.03 -41.32 27.58
C LYS A 115 -12.37 -41.19 26.11
N SER A 116 -12.71 -42.30 25.46
CA SER A 116 -13.24 -42.30 24.09
C SER A 116 -14.67 -42.83 24.08
N GLY A 117 -15.52 -42.27 23.23
CA GLY A 117 -16.90 -42.72 23.05
C GLY A 117 -17.67 -41.85 22.07
N VAL A 118 -19.00 -42.03 22.04
CA VAL A 118 -19.89 -41.27 21.15
C VAL A 118 -20.48 -40.09 21.91
N LEU A 119 -20.38 -38.89 21.35
CA LEU A 119 -20.96 -37.67 21.91
C LEU A 119 -22.49 -37.72 21.78
N GLN A 120 -23.21 -37.77 22.90
CA GLN A 120 -24.66 -37.91 22.93
C GLN A 120 -25.37 -36.60 23.30
N GLU A 121 -24.76 -35.77 24.14
CA GLU A 121 -25.35 -34.52 24.62
C GLU A 121 -24.25 -33.47 24.85
N VAL A 122 -24.57 -32.20 24.55
CA VAL A 122 -23.75 -31.03 24.88
C VAL A 122 -24.64 -29.98 25.54
N THR A 123 -24.29 -29.60 26.75
CA THR A 123 -24.90 -28.51 27.52
C THR A 123 -23.83 -27.45 27.82
N PRO A 124 -24.19 -26.23 28.27
CA PRO A 124 -23.20 -25.20 28.59
C PRO A 124 -22.19 -25.60 29.67
N GLN A 125 -22.54 -26.54 30.55
CA GLN A 125 -21.68 -26.98 31.66
C GLN A 125 -21.08 -28.38 31.46
N ASN A 126 -21.75 -29.25 30.70
CA ASN A 126 -21.39 -30.67 30.62
C ASN A 126 -21.56 -31.24 29.22
N ILE A 127 -20.85 -32.32 28.95
CA ILE A 127 -21.08 -33.21 27.81
C ILE A 127 -21.40 -34.63 28.29
N VAL A 128 -22.08 -35.41 27.45
CA VAL A 128 -22.32 -36.84 27.70
C VAL A 128 -21.65 -37.64 26.60
N ILE A 129 -20.77 -38.58 26.99
CA ILE A 129 -20.05 -39.49 26.09
C ILE A 129 -20.35 -40.93 26.53
N SER A 130 -21.03 -41.70 25.68
CA SER A 130 -21.38 -43.11 25.96
C SER A 130 -21.99 -43.28 27.37
N ASP A 131 -23.05 -42.52 27.64
CA ASP A 131 -23.86 -42.51 28.86
C ASP A 131 -23.13 -42.02 30.13
N GLN A 132 -21.92 -41.48 29.98
CA GLN A 132 -21.15 -40.86 31.06
C GLN A 132 -21.09 -39.34 30.90
N ARG A 133 -21.45 -38.62 31.96
CA ARG A 133 -21.44 -37.16 32.00
C ARG A 133 -20.09 -36.62 32.48
N PHE A 134 -19.58 -35.62 31.79
CA PHE A 134 -18.32 -34.93 32.11
C PHE A 134 -18.54 -33.42 32.11
N ALA A 135 -17.98 -32.70 33.09
CA ALA A 135 -18.02 -31.25 33.09
C ALA A 135 -17.04 -30.70 32.05
N LEU A 136 -17.47 -29.70 31.28
CA LEU A 136 -16.65 -29.07 30.24
C LEU A 136 -15.37 -28.43 30.80
N ASN A 137 -15.43 -27.93 32.03
CA ASN A 137 -14.29 -27.29 32.70
C ASN A 137 -13.17 -28.27 33.07
N ASP A 138 -13.48 -29.57 33.18
CA ASP A 138 -12.51 -30.61 33.53
C ASP A 138 -11.80 -31.19 32.29
N ILE A 139 -12.30 -30.87 31.10
CA ILE A 139 -11.76 -31.32 29.82
C ILE A 139 -10.60 -30.43 29.40
N GLN A 140 -9.41 -31.03 29.32
CA GLN A 140 -8.20 -30.37 28.84
C GLN A 140 -8.12 -30.38 27.32
N GLU A 141 -8.43 -31.52 26.71
CA GLU A 141 -8.40 -31.69 25.26
C GLU A 141 -9.56 -32.58 24.81
N PRO A 142 -10.23 -32.28 23.68
CA PRO A 142 -10.19 -31.01 22.97
C PRO A 142 -10.77 -29.87 23.84
N PRO A 143 -10.40 -28.61 23.57
CA PRO A 143 -10.88 -27.48 24.36
C PRO A 143 -12.41 -27.33 24.27
N ALA A 144 -13.05 -26.79 25.31
CA ALA A 144 -14.51 -26.69 25.42
C ALA A 144 -15.22 -26.08 24.20
N TRP A 145 -14.60 -25.10 23.54
CA TRP A 145 -15.17 -24.47 22.33
C TRP A 145 -15.32 -25.45 21.15
N ALA A 146 -14.63 -26.60 21.14
CA ALA A 146 -14.74 -27.61 20.09
C ALA A 146 -16.10 -28.33 20.12
N PHE A 147 -16.86 -28.20 21.20
CA PHE A 147 -18.23 -28.70 21.35
C PHE A 147 -19.29 -27.62 21.10
N ASP A 148 -18.89 -26.37 20.85
CA ASP A 148 -19.78 -25.27 20.49
C ASP A 148 -19.59 -24.90 19.01
N VAL A 149 -20.60 -25.23 18.21
CA VAL A 149 -20.61 -24.97 16.76
C VAL A 149 -20.39 -23.49 16.44
N LYS A 150 -20.99 -22.57 17.21
CA LYS A 150 -20.84 -21.12 16.98
C LYS A 150 -19.42 -20.68 17.30
N ALA A 151 -18.86 -21.14 18.41
CA ALA A 151 -17.49 -20.80 18.82
C ALA A 151 -16.44 -21.35 17.84
N ALA A 152 -16.57 -22.62 17.43
CA ALA A 152 -15.68 -23.26 16.46
C ALA A 152 -15.78 -22.57 15.08
N THR A 153 -16.99 -22.25 14.62
CA THR A 153 -17.20 -21.51 13.36
C THR A 153 -16.52 -20.14 13.40
N ARG A 154 -16.73 -19.37 14.47
CA ARG A 154 -16.07 -18.07 14.66
C ARG A 154 -14.55 -18.18 14.68
N LYS A 155 -14.00 -19.22 15.30
CA LYS A 155 -12.54 -19.47 15.30
C LYS A 155 -12.01 -19.79 13.90
N ARG A 156 -12.71 -20.62 13.12
CA ARG A 156 -12.36 -20.92 11.72
C ARG A 156 -12.45 -19.70 10.83
N GLU A 157 -13.48 -18.86 11.00
CA GLU A 157 -13.61 -17.58 10.30
C GLU A 157 -12.48 -16.62 10.66
N ASN A 158 -12.15 -16.50 11.95
CA ASN A 158 -11.01 -15.69 12.40
C ASN A 158 -9.70 -16.18 11.79
N PHE A 159 -9.48 -17.50 11.74
CA PHE A 159 -8.32 -18.08 11.08
C PHE A 159 -8.25 -17.65 9.61
N LEU A 160 -9.33 -17.85 8.84
CA LEU A 160 -9.39 -17.42 7.45
C LEU A 160 -9.18 -15.91 7.30
N TYR A 161 -9.73 -15.12 8.22
CA TYR A 161 -9.56 -13.68 8.21
C TYR A 161 -8.09 -13.27 8.37
N TYR A 162 -7.38 -13.80 9.37
CA TYR A 162 -5.99 -13.41 9.63
C TYR A 162 -5.01 -13.97 8.60
N HIS A 163 -5.28 -15.17 8.07
CA HIS A 163 -4.36 -15.85 7.15
C HIS A 163 -4.64 -15.57 5.66
N TYR A 164 -5.82 -15.08 5.30
CA TYR A 164 -6.18 -14.79 3.91
C TYR A 164 -6.77 -13.40 3.71
N GLU A 165 -7.91 -13.09 4.36
CA GLU A 165 -8.66 -11.86 4.05
C GLU A 165 -7.89 -10.59 4.44
N LYS A 166 -7.33 -10.52 5.64
CA LYS A 166 -6.59 -9.36 6.15
C LYS A 166 -5.34 -9.07 5.31
N PRO A 167 -4.45 -10.04 5.01
CA PRO A 167 -3.33 -9.81 4.10
C PRO A 167 -3.76 -9.35 2.70
N ARG A 168 -4.80 -9.99 2.11
CA ARG A 168 -5.34 -9.61 0.80
C ARG A 168 -5.89 -8.18 0.79
N MET A 169 -6.62 -7.78 1.83
CA MET A 169 -7.12 -6.41 2.01
C MET A 169 -6.00 -5.38 2.16
N LEU A 170 -4.97 -5.69 2.95
CA LEU A 170 -3.81 -4.80 3.14
C LEU A 170 -3.04 -4.63 1.82
N LEU A 171 -2.85 -5.71 1.06
CA LEU A 171 -2.25 -5.65 -0.26
C LEU A 171 -3.11 -4.80 -1.22
N LYS A 172 -4.43 -4.98 -1.22
CA LYS A 172 -5.35 -4.16 -2.04
C LYS A 172 -5.14 -2.67 -1.77
N LYS A 173 -5.18 -2.24 -0.51
CA LYS A 173 -4.96 -0.83 -0.12
C LYS A 173 -3.59 -0.31 -0.56
N LYS A 174 -2.54 -1.13 -0.44
CA LYS A 174 -1.20 -0.79 -0.92
C LYS A 174 -1.17 -0.60 -2.43
N LEU A 175 -1.78 -1.52 -3.18
CA LEU A 175 -1.86 -1.48 -4.64
C LEU A 175 -2.69 -0.29 -5.13
N GLU A 176 -3.80 0.03 -4.47
CA GLU A 176 -4.58 1.25 -4.76
C GLU A 176 -3.65 2.47 -4.62
N LYS A 177 -2.90 2.59 -3.54
CA LYS A 177 -1.98 3.73 -3.38
C LYS A 177 -0.88 3.78 -4.45
N THR A 178 -0.27 2.64 -4.79
CA THR A 178 0.90 2.62 -5.68
C THR A 178 0.57 2.63 -7.17
N LEU A 179 -0.56 2.03 -7.57
CA LEU A 179 -0.92 1.90 -8.98
C LEU A 179 -1.76 3.07 -9.48
N THR A 180 -2.46 3.79 -8.60
CA THR A 180 -3.39 4.82 -9.07
C THR A 180 -2.69 5.93 -9.82
N GLU A 181 -1.56 6.46 -9.32
CA GLU A 181 -0.78 7.47 -10.03
C GLU A 181 -0.33 6.98 -11.42
N LYS A 182 0.20 5.75 -11.49
CA LYS A 182 0.70 5.15 -12.73
C LYS A 182 -0.42 4.93 -13.75
N VAL A 183 -1.54 4.32 -13.34
CA VAL A 183 -2.69 4.06 -14.22
C VAL A 183 -3.31 5.37 -14.68
N PHE A 184 -3.37 6.38 -13.82
CA PHE A 184 -3.90 7.69 -14.19
C PHE A 184 -3.02 8.39 -15.22
N LEU A 185 -1.70 8.36 -15.07
CA LEU A 185 -0.79 8.93 -16.06
C LEU A 185 -0.84 8.19 -17.41
N GLU A 186 -1.00 6.86 -17.38
CA GLU A 186 -1.06 6.03 -18.59
C GLU A 186 -2.39 6.17 -19.36
N PHE A 187 -3.52 6.27 -18.66
CA PHE A 187 -4.85 6.18 -19.28
C PHE A 187 -5.73 7.41 -19.07
N GLY A 188 -5.27 8.41 -18.34
CA GLY A 188 -6.02 9.65 -18.10
C GLY A 188 -6.03 10.56 -19.33
N TRP A 189 -7.05 11.41 -19.40
CA TRP A 189 -7.26 12.37 -20.48
C TRP A 189 -7.49 13.76 -19.87
N VAL A 190 -7.20 14.81 -20.64
CA VAL A 190 -7.49 16.20 -20.26
C VAL A 190 -8.05 16.96 -21.47
N LYS A 191 -8.80 18.02 -21.21
CA LYS A 191 -9.35 18.89 -22.26
C LYS A 191 -8.41 20.06 -22.50
N GLU A 192 -7.89 20.17 -23.72
CA GLU A 192 -7.01 21.22 -24.19
C GLU A 192 -7.62 21.89 -25.43
N LYS A 193 -7.84 23.21 -25.40
CA LYS A 193 -8.46 23.98 -26.49
C LYS A 193 -9.72 23.34 -27.10
N GLY A 194 -10.56 22.77 -26.25
CA GLY A 194 -11.81 22.13 -26.67
C GLY A 194 -11.70 20.65 -27.06
N ARG A 195 -10.49 20.09 -27.22
CA ARG A 195 -10.24 18.69 -27.61
C ARG A 195 -9.77 17.86 -26.43
N LEU A 196 -10.09 16.56 -26.43
CA LEU A 196 -9.54 15.61 -25.47
C LEU A 196 -8.21 15.08 -25.98
N ILE A 197 -7.19 15.10 -25.11
CA ILE A 197 -5.86 14.54 -25.35
C ILE A 197 -5.45 13.68 -24.15
N SER A 198 -4.59 12.69 -24.36
CA SER A 198 -4.11 11.86 -23.25
C SER A 198 -3.20 12.67 -22.32
N LEU A 199 -3.13 12.30 -21.04
CA LEU A 199 -2.22 12.94 -20.09
C LEU A 199 -0.76 12.81 -20.50
N GLN A 200 -0.38 11.69 -21.10
CA GLN A 200 0.96 11.49 -21.64
C GLN A 200 1.27 12.48 -22.78
N GLU A 201 0.33 12.69 -23.69
CA GLU A 201 0.45 13.68 -24.76
C GLU A 201 0.45 15.11 -24.21
N ALA A 202 -0.41 15.40 -23.23
CA ALA A 202 -0.47 16.68 -22.55
C ALA A 202 0.84 17.01 -21.83
N TYR A 203 1.44 16.02 -21.17
CA TYR A 203 2.72 16.13 -20.49
C TYR A 203 3.83 16.46 -21.50
N SER A 204 3.97 15.67 -22.56
CA SER A 204 5.06 15.85 -23.53
C SER A 204 4.94 17.15 -24.33
N LYS A 205 3.73 17.56 -24.71
CA LYS A 205 3.52 18.76 -25.55
C LYS A 205 3.53 20.07 -24.78
N TYR A 206 3.02 20.09 -23.55
CA TYR A 206 2.75 21.35 -22.85
C TYR A 206 3.50 21.51 -21.54
N ILE A 207 3.69 20.42 -20.78
CA ILE A 207 4.26 20.51 -19.44
C ILE A 207 5.77 20.34 -19.46
N LEU A 208 6.29 19.33 -20.18
CA LEU A 208 7.71 19.03 -20.25
C LEU A 208 8.55 20.21 -20.79
N PRO A 209 8.14 20.88 -21.89
CA PRO A 209 8.91 22.02 -22.39
C PRO A 209 8.95 23.20 -21.42
N GLU A 210 7.84 23.48 -20.72
CA GLU A 210 7.79 24.54 -19.70
C GLU A 210 8.63 24.19 -18.47
N LEU A 211 8.62 22.92 -18.06
CA LEU A 211 9.42 22.41 -16.95
C LEU A 211 10.91 22.53 -17.24
N GLU A 212 11.35 22.12 -18.44
CA GLU A 212 12.73 22.23 -18.90
C GLU A 212 13.17 23.70 -19.01
N LYS A 213 12.29 24.57 -19.51
CA LYS A 213 12.56 26.01 -19.59
C LYS A 213 12.76 26.62 -18.19
N LYS A 214 11.90 26.28 -17.22
CA LYS A 214 12.01 26.77 -15.83
C LYS A 214 13.26 26.22 -15.14
N GLU A 215 13.62 24.96 -15.37
CA GLU A 215 14.83 24.35 -14.82
C GLU A 215 16.09 24.98 -15.38
N LYS A 216 16.14 25.19 -16.70
CA LYS A 216 17.27 25.87 -17.35
C LYS A 216 17.45 27.29 -16.81
N ALA A 217 16.37 28.07 -16.75
CA ALA A 217 16.39 29.43 -16.23
C ALA A 217 16.81 29.49 -14.74
N TYR A 218 16.48 28.46 -13.95
CA TYR A 218 16.93 28.36 -12.55
C TYR A 218 18.46 28.22 -12.46
N TYR A 219 19.04 27.27 -13.21
CA TYR A 219 20.47 27.05 -13.17
C TYR A 219 21.28 28.18 -13.81
N GLU A 220 20.74 28.85 -14.84
CA GLU A 220 21.35 30.07 -15.41
C GLU A 220 21.42 31.19 -14.37
N LYS A 221 20.31 31.50 -13.69
CA LYS A 221 20.29 32.52 -12.63
C LYS A 221 21.20 32.17 -11.46
N LEU A 222 21.20 30.91 -11.04
CA LEU A 222 22.08 30.44 -9.97
C LEU A 222 23.55 30.62 -10.37
N ARG A 223 23.90 30.27 -11.60
CA ARG A 223 25.25 30.44 -12.13
C ARG A 223 25.66 31.92 -12.16
N GLU A 224 24.82 32.79 -12.71
CA GLU A 224 25.08 34.23 -12.76
C GLU A 224 25.32 34.81 -11.35
N GLN A 225 24.48 34.45 -10.39
CA GLN A 225 24.64 34.88 -8.99
C GLN A 225 25.96 34.42 -8.38
N LEU A 226 26.35 33.16 -8.63
CA LEU A 226 27.61 32.62 -8.14
C LEU A 226 28.82 33.27 -8.82
N GLU A 227 28.76 33.53 -10.13
CA GLU A 227 29.82 34.21 -10.87
C GLU A 227 30.03 35.64 -10.35
N ILE A 228 28.96 36.38 -10.05
CA ILE A 228 29.04 37.72 -9.42
C ILE A 228 29.70 37.63 -8.04
N GLN A 229 29.26 36.71 -7.18
CA GLN A 229 29.83 36.52 -5.84
C GLN A 229 31.32 36.14 -5.90
N ILE A 230 31.69 35.23 -6.79
CA ILE A 230 33.08 34.82 -6.97
C ILE A 230 33.92 35.99 -7.48
N ALA A 231 33.41 36.79 -8.42
CA ALA A 231 34.12 37.96 -8.92
C ALA A 231 34.33 39.02 -7.82
N GLU A 232 33.33 39.27 -6.99
CA GLU A 232 33.46 40.17 -5.83
C GLU A 232 34.49 39.67 -4.81
N GLU A 233 34.48 38.38 -4.49
CA GLU A 233 35.48 37.76 -3.61
C GLU A 233 36.89 37.87 -4.19
N MET A 234 37.05 37.55 -5.48
CA MET A 234 38.34 37.64 -6.15
C MET A 234 38.87 39.08 -6.22
N ARG A 235 37.99 40.09 -6.35
CA ARG A 235 38.37 41.52 -6.20
C ARG A 235 38.84 41.83 -4.78
N ARG A 236 38.11 41.35 -3.76
CA ARG A 236 38.50 41.53 -2.34
C ARG A 236 39.84 40.87 -2.01
N GLU A 237 40.14 39.74 -2.67
CA GLU A 237 41.41 39.01 -2.53
C GLU A 237 42.56 39.62 -3.35
N GLY A 238 42.32 40.68 -4.12
CA GLY A 238 43.32 41.30 -4.98
C GLY A 238 43.69 40.49 -6.24
N LEU A 239 42.91 39.44 -6.55
CA LEU A 239 43.09 38.59 -7.73
C LEU A 239 42.52 39.21 -9.01
N LEU A 240 41.66 40.23 -8.87
CA LEU A 240 41.12 41.03 -9.95
C LEU A 240 41.44 42.51 -9.67
N GLN A 241 42.26 43.13 -10.53
CA GLN A 241 42.46 44.59 -10.55
C GLN A 241 41.46 45.22 -11.52
N GLU A 242 41.06 46.46 -11.27
CA GLU A 242 40.13 47.23 -12.13
C GLU A 242 40.59 47.35 -13.59
#